data_AF-A0A1H6RPC4-F1
#
_entry.id   AF-A0A1H6RPC4-F1
#
_cell.length_a   1.000
_cell.length_b   1.000
_cell.length_c   1.000
_cell.angle_alpha   90.00
_cell.angle_beta   90.00
_cell.angle_gamma   90.00
#
_symmetry.space_group_name_H-M   'P 1'
#
loop_
_entity.id
_entity.type
_entity.pdbx_description
1 polymer ?
#
loop_
_entity_poly.entity_id
_entity_poly.type
_entity_poly.pdbx_seq_one_letter_code
_entity_poly.pdbx_strand_id
1 'polypeptide(L)'
;MTAPAPQPLFDTHARFLALSPSSLVFENRFVVRFLNKLEPEIPAKSDYLHTRDFLRDYAGWETTYKAYRIQVERLLLWCWLKKGSSLLKLTREDAEAFLGFCREPDMEWVGQAVRRRFIAGEEPGELVPNPQWRPYESLGSKAARKLADETGMPRQTPEHYKVTASSLKQAFTICCSFYDFLVRQNTLLDNPFRAIEEPGRFFEKRAPSIEGKVLNPLQWAFVIETAEWMAHQDAERHERTLFVVVVLFSLYLRISELAGRPDWHPTMQAFQQDEGGAWWYVTVGKGGKERRISVGSELLGYLKRYRMSRNLTPLPQPGENVPLLLKLDGRGGLTDRQIRNIVQKCFDSAVKRMQAEGRGEREISSLRAASTYWLRHTSASYDAPLRPLRSLQVDLGHAKASTTHDIYYHSVEPERTPTGRPRRLKRR
;
A
#
# COMPACT_ATOMS: atom_id res chain seq x y z
N MET A 1 13.34 -18.70 31.95
CA MET A 1 13.38 -19.16 30.54
C MET A 1 12.95 -17.99 29.67
N THR A 2 13.77 -17.56 28.71
CA THR A 2 13.38 -16.53 27.74
C THR A 2 12.22 -17.02 26.89
N ALA A 3 11.19 -16.20 26.70
CA ALA A 3 10.05 -16.58 25.86
C ALA A 3 10.54 -16.88 24.42
N PRO A 4 10.02 -17.93 23.76
CA PRO A 4 10.45 -18.25 22.41
C PRO A 4 10.13 -17.11 21.43
N ALA A 5 11.11 -16.72 20.62
CA ALA A 5 10.94 -15.68 19.61
C ALA A 5 9.82 -16.03 18.63
N PRO A 6 9.01 -15.04 18.17
CA PRO A 6 7.88 -15.29 17.28
C PRO A 6 8.32 -15.87 15.93
N GLN A 7 7.58 -16.88 15.46
CA GLN A 7 7.86 -17.60 14.21
C GLN A 7 6.71 -17.41 13.22
N PRO A 8 6.98 -17.32 11.91
CA PRO A 8 5.94 -17.17 10.90
C PRO A 8 5.13 -18.47 10.75
N LEU A 9 3.82 -18.33 10.53
CA LEU A 9 2.88 -19.46 10.45
C LEU A 9 2.20 -19.57 9.08
N PHE A 10 2.00 -18.44 8.40
CA PHE A 10 1.32 -18.39 7.11
C PHE A 10 2.25 -17.84 6.02
N ASP A 11 2.45 -18.61 4.97
CA ASP A 11 3.30 -18.26 3.84
C ASP A 11 2.57 -17.31 2.84
N THR A 12 3.12 -17.15 1.63
CA THR A 12 2.55 -16.38 0.53
C THR A 12 1.13 -16.82 0.17
N HIS A 13 0.36 -15.90 -0.42
CA HIS A 13 -1.01 -16.16 -0.86
C HIS A 13 -1.12 -17.36 -1.81
N ALA A 14 -0.23 -17.44 -2.81
CA ALA A 14 -0.19 -18.55 -3.75
C ALA A 14 0.06 -19.90 -3.06
N ARG A 15 1.00 -19.96 -2.09
CA ARG A 15 1.26 -21.20 -1.35
C ARG A 15 0.12 -21.56 -0.40
N PHE A 16 -0.49 -20.56 0.24
CA PHE A 16 -1.65 -20.79 1.11
C PHE A 16 -2.83 -21.41 0.36
N LEU A 17 -3.09 -20.96 -0.87
CA LEU A 17 -4.13 -21.53 -1.75
C LEU A 17 -3.86 -22.98 -2.14
N ALA A 18 -2.60 -23.41 -2.17
CA ALA A 18 -2.21 -24.78 -2.51
C ALA A 18 -2.38 -25.77 -1.33
N LEU A 19 -2.68 -25.28 -0.12
CA LEU A 19 -2.81 -26.14 1.05
C LEU A 19 -4.20 -26.82 1.10
N SER A 20 -4.23 -28.05 1.63
CA SER A 20 -5.50 -28.77 1.86
C SER A 20 -6.38 -28.03 2.87
N PRO A 21 -7.68 -27.83 2.61
CA PRO A 21 -8.54 -27.06 3.50
C PRO A 21 -8.60 -27.55 4.94
N SER A 22 -8.85 -28.85 5.12
CA SER A 22 -9.17 -29.50 6.39
C SER A 22 -8.01 -30.27 7.00
N SER A 23 -6.83 -30.26 6.36
CA SER A 23 -5.70 -31.09 6.76
C SER A 23 -4.39 -30.30 6.80
N LEU A 24 -3.47 -30.78 7.65
CA LEU A 24 -2.10 -30.27 7.78
C LEU A 24 -1.07 -31.11 7.00
N VAL A 25 -1.50 -32.10 6.22
CA VAL A 25 -0.60 -33.02 5.48
C VAL A 25 0.35 -32.27 4.53
N PHE A 26 -0.14 -31.24 3.85
CA PHE A 26 0.65 -30.41 2.92
C PHE A 26 1.17 -29.12 3.57
N GLU A 27 0.99 -28.97 4.87
CA GLU A 27 1.48 -27.79 5.58
C GLU A 27 3.00 -27.83 5.70
N ASN A 28 3.60 -26.64 5.85
CA ASN A 28 5.02 -26.53 6.13
C ASN A 28 5.39 -27.37 7.37
N ARG A 29 6.36 -28.29 7.21
CA ARG A 29 6.84 -29.19 8.27
C ARG A 29 7.25 -28.43 9.54
N PHE A 30 7.85 -27.25 9.40
CA PHE A 30 8.18 -26.40 10.54
C PHE A 30 6.93 -25.99 11.30
N VAL A 31 5.89 -25.52 10.61
CA VAL A 31 4.64 -25.06 11.24
C VAL A 31 4.01 -26.21 12.01
N VAL A 32 3.89 -27.40 11.41
CA VAL A 32 3.35 -28.59 12.10
C VAL A 32 4.15 -28.92 13.37
N ARG A 33 5.50 -28.91 13.28
CA ARG A 33 6.37 -29.12 14.46
C ARG A 33 6.19 -28.04 15.51
N PHE A 34 6.00 -26.79 15.12
CA PHE A 34 5.78 -25.67 16.02
C PHE A 34 4.45 -25.81 16.78
N LEU A 35 3.37 -26.18 16.08
CA LEU A 35 2.07 -26.44 16.70
C LEU A 35 2.14 -27.60 17.70
N ASN A 36 2.83 -28.70 17.34
CA ASN A 36 3.02 -29.85 18.23
C ASN A 36 3.76 -29.50 19.52
N LYS A 37 4.67 -28.50 19.50
CA LYS A 37 5.41 -28.08 20.70
C LYS A 37 4.57 -27.30 21.71
N LEU A 38 3.41 -26.76 21.28
CA LEU A 38 2.51 -26.00 22.13
C LEU A 38 1.38 -26.87 22.70
N GLU A 39 1.18 -28.08 22.15
CA GLU A 39 0.21 -29.05 22.64
C GLU A 39 0.83 -29.95 23.72
N PRO A 40 0.04 -30.36 24.74
CA PRO A 40 -1.41 -30.15 24.88
C PRO A 40 -1.81 -28.87 25.63
N GLU A 41 -0.86 -28.10 26.17
CA GLU A 41 -1.14 -26.94 27.04
C GLU A 41 -2.01 -25.89 26.34
N ILE A 42 -1.75 -25.67 25.06
CA ILE A 42 -2.55 -24.82 24.17
C ILE A 42 -3.04 -25.67 23.00
N PRO A 43 -4.34 -25.65 22.65
CA PRO A 43 -4.89 -26.36 21.48
C PRO A 43 -4.47 -25.68 20.16
N ALA A 44 -3.17 -25.57 19.91
CA ALA A 44 -2.58 -24.77 18.85
C ALA A 44 -3.00 -25.22 17.45
N LYS A 45 -3.23 -26.52 17.22
CA LYS A 45 -3.75 -27.01 15.94
C LYS A 45 -5.17 -26.51 15.67
N SER A 46 -6.04 -26.55 16.68
CA SER A 46 -7.41 -26.07 16.58
C SER A 46 -7.43 -24.58 16.27
N ASP A 47 -6.71 -23.80 17.07
CA ASP A 47 -6.52 -22.35 16.88
C ASP A 47 -6.01 -22.01 15.46
N TYR A 48 -5.02 -22.75 14.99
CA TYR A 48 -4.44 -22.58 13.66
C TYR A 48 -5.43 -22.89 12.53
N LEU A 49 -6.20 -23.97 12.64
CA LEU A 49 -7.19 -24.36 11.64
C LEU A 49 -8.33 -23.35 11.52
N HIS A 50 -8.89 -22.85 12.63
CA HIS A 50 -9.88 -21.77 12.61
C HIS A 50 -9.34 -20.51 11.92
N THR A 51 -8.07 -20.18 12.18
CA THR A 51 -7.41 -19.05 11.51
C THR A 51 -7.25 -19.29 10.01
N ARG A 52 -6.92 -20.51 9.59
CA ARG A 52 -6.84 -20.88 8.17
C ARG A 52 -8.19 -20.76 7.48
N ASP A 53 -9.25 -21.23 8.12
CA ASP A 53 -10.60 -21.17 7.54
C ASP A 53 -11.05 -19.73 7.35
N PHE A 54 -10.81 -18.87 8.36
CA PHE A 54 -11.04 -17.43 8.21
C PHE A 54 -10.26 -16.81 7.06
N LEU A 55 -8.96 -17.13 6.94
CA LEU A 55 -8.14 -16.59 5.85
C LEU A 55 -8.59 -17.10 4.47
N ARG A 56 -9.20 -18.28 4.40
CA ARG A 56 -9.70 -18.88 3.15
C ARG A 56 -10.92 -18.13 2.61
N ASP A 57 -11.81 -17.62 3.46
CA ASP A 57 -12.94 -16.75 3.06
C ASP A 57 -12.50 -15.51 2.26
N TYR A 58 -11.26 -15.05 2.48
CA TYR A 58 -10.70 -13.87 1.81
C TYR A 58 -9.63 -14.21 0.76
N ALA A 59 -9.41 -15.49 0.47
CA ALA A 59 -8.35 -15.92 -0.44
C ALA A 59 -8.62 -15.52 -1.91
N GLY A 60 -9.85 -15.14 -2.27
CA GLY A 60 -10.15 -14.53 -3.57
C GLY A 60 -9.55 -13.13 -3.78
N TRP A 61 -9.15 -12.44 -2.70
CA TRP A 61 -8.60 -11.08 -2.74
C TRP A 61 -7.22 -11.02 -2.09
N GLU A 62 -6.15 -11.21 -2.87
CA GLU A 62 -4.77 -11.30 -2.36
C GLU A 62 -4.37 -10.14 -1.43
N THR A 63 -4.79 -8.91 -1.74
CA THR A 63 -4.46 -7.73 -0.90
C THR A 63 -5.17 -7.79 0.45
N THR A 64 -6.44 -8.19 0.47
CA THR A 64 -7.22 -8.39 1.70
C THR A 64 -6.64 -9.54 2.51
N TYR A 65 -6.39 -10.68 1.88
CA TYR A 65 -5.72 -11.84 2.50
C TYR A 65 -4.40 -11.44 3.16
N LYS A 66 -3.52 -10.70 2.47
CA LYS A 66 -2.23 -10.27 3.04
C LYS A 66 -2.41 -9.43 4.30
N ALA A 67 -3.35 -8.48 4.28
CA ALA A 67 -3.63 -7.64 5.44
C ALA A 67 -4.19 -8.47 6.60
N TYR A 68 -5.14 -9.37 6.31
CA TYR A 68 -5.80 -10.23 7.29
C TYR A 68 -4.80 -11.18 7.94
N ARG A 69 -4.02 -11.90 7.13
CA ARG A 69 -2.94 -12.80 7.54
C ARG A 69 -1.99 -12.13 8.52
N ILE A 70 -1.56 -10.90 8.25
CA ILE A 70 -0.63 -10.19 9.15
C ILE A 70 -1.24 -9.99 10.53
N GLN A 71 -2.49 -9.52 10.62
CA GLN A 71 -3.07 -9.18 11.92
C GLN A 71 -3.52 -10.41 12.70
N VAL A 72 -4.13 -11.40 12.05
CA VAL A 72 -4.56 -12.62 12.76
C VAL A 72 -3.36 -13.47 13.19
N GLU A 73 -2.27 -13.49 12.43
CA GLU A 73 -1.05 -14.18 12.86
C GLU A 73 -0.38 -13.48 14.05
N ARG A 74 -0.39 -12.14 14.09
CA ARG A 74 0.08 -11.39 15.26
C ARG A 74 -0.74 -11.73 16.51
N LEU A 75 -2.05 -11.79 16.37
CA LEU A 75 -2.96 -12.20 17.45
C LEU A 75 -2.65 -13.62 17.90
N LEU A 76 -2.55 -14.56 16.96
CA LEU A 76 -2.30 -15.98 17.22
C LEU A 76 -1.00 -16.19 17.99
N LEU A 77 0.08 -15.59 17.50
CA LEU A 77 1.38 -15.64 18.16
C LEU A 77 1.33 -14.98 19.54
N TRP A 78 0.64 -13.85 19.69
CA TRP A 78 0.53 -13.17 20.99
C TRP A 78 -0.22 -14.03 22.01
N CYS A 79 -1.31 -14.67 21.59
CA CYS A 79 -2.07 -15.60 22.44
C CYS A 79 -1.17 -16.73 22.95
N TRP A 80 -0.39 -17.34 22.06
CA TRP A 80 0.44 -18.49 22.40
C TRP A 80 1.70 -18.13 23.19
N LEU A 81 2.43 -17.09 22.76
CA LEU A 81 3.78 -16.80 23.25
C LEU A 81 3.81 -15.79 24.39
N LYS A 82 2.82 -14.90 24.48
CA LYS A 82 2.76 -13.85 25.50
C LYS A 82 1.71 -14.14 26.57
N LYS A 83 0.50 -14.51 26.15
CA LYS A 83 -0.60 -14.82 27.08
C LYS A 83 -0.57 -16.27 27.57
N GLY A 84 -0.06 -17.20 26.77
CA GLY A 84 -0.07 -18.63 27.09
C GLY A 84 -1.49 -19.23 27.07
N SER A 85 -2.36 -18.74 26.20
CA SER A 85 -3.76 -19.20 26.10
C SER A 85 -4.18 -19.45 24.66
N SER A 86 -5.24 -20.21 24.48
CA SER A 86 -5.92 -20.35 23.19
C SER A 86 -6.59 -19.04 22.80
N LEU A 87 -6.59 -18.75 21.49
CA LEU A 87 -7.34 -17.62 20.94
C LEU A 87 -8.85 -17.74 21.23
N LEU A 88 -9.37 -18.96 21.38
CA LEU A 88 -10.79 -19.22 21.63
C LEU A 88 -11.22 -18.86 23.06
N LYS A 89 -10.27 -18.49 23.93
CA LYS A 89 -10.53 -18.17 25.34
C LYS A 89 -10.31 -16.68 25.68
N LEU A 90 -10.17 -15.81 24.67
CA LEU A 90 -9.91 -14.40 24.93
C LEU A 90 -11.15 -13.68 25.50
N THR A 91 -10.93 -12.86 26.52
CA THR A 91 -11.93 -11.91 27.05
C THR A 91 -11.76 -10.53 26.41
N ARG A 92 -12.65 -9.59 26.77
CA ARG A 92 -12.52 -8.18 26.41
C ARG A 92 -11.19 -7.58 26.89
N GLU A 93 -10.82 -7.85 28.14
CA GLU A 93 -9.57 -7.37 28.75
C GLU A 93 -8.35 -7.87 27.97
N ASP A 94 -8.41 -9.09 27.43
CA ASP A 94 -7.36 -9.65 26.59
C ASP A 94 -7.28 -8.97 25.22
N ALA A 95 -8.43 -8.66 24.62
CA ALA A 95 -8.46 -7.89 23.38
C ALA A 95 -7.84 -6.51 23.56
N GLU A 96 -8.10 -5.85 24.70
CA GLU A 96 -7.47 -4.57 25.05
C GLU A 96 -5.97 -4.70 25.28
N ALA A 97 -5.54 -5.74 26.00
CA ALA A 97 -4.12 -6.05 26.21
C ALA A 97 -3.39 -6.31 24.89
N PHE A 98 -4.01 -7.03 23.95
CA PHE A 98 -3.46 -7.24 22.61
C PHE A 98 -3.34 -5.93 21.81
N LEU A 99 -4.31 -5.03 21.90
CA LEU A 99 -4.21 -3.70 21.26
C LEU A 99 -3.10 -2.85 21.88
N GLY A 100 -2.93 -2.93 23.21
CA GLY A 100 -1.78 -2.35 23.91
C GLY A 100 -0.46 -2.88 23.37
N PHE A 101 -0.34 -4.20 23.22
CA PHE A 101 0.83 -4.84 22.63
C PHE A 101 1.06 -4.46 21.16
N CYS A 102 0.01 -4.29 20.36
CA CYS A 102 0.14 -3.80 18.98
C CYS A 102 0.69 -2.37 18.88
N ARG A 103 0.47 -1.56 19.93
CA ARG A 103 0.99 -0.19 20.03
C ARG A 103 2.45 -0.18 20.43
N GLU A 104 2.81 -1.03 21.38
CA GLU A 104 4.16 -1.15 21.94
C GLU A 104 4.54 -2.62 22.09
N PRO A 105 4.94 -3.29 20.98
CA PRO A 105 5.34 -4.69 21.01
C PRO A 105 6.73 -4.82 21.64
N ASP A 106 7.00 -5.99 22.22
CA ASP A 106 8.33 -6.33 22.74
C ASP A 106 9.41 -6.18 21.64
N MET A 107 10.61 -5.73 21.99
CA MET A 107 11.69 -5.48 21.02
C MET A 107 12.02 -6.72 20.17
N GLU A 108 11.92 -7.92 20.75
CA GLU A 108 12.16 -9.18 20.05
C GLU A 108 11.14 -9.47 18.95
N TRP A 109 10.01 -8.76 18.91
CA TRP A 109 8.96 -8.87 17.89
C TRP A 109 9.09 -7.83 16.77
N VAL A 110 10.08 -6.95 16.86
CA VAL A 110 10.29 -5.83 15.93
C VAL A 110 11.54 -6.07 15.08
N GLY A 111 11.34 -6.18 13.78
CA GLY A 111 12.40 -6.26 12.79
C GLY A 111 12.80 -4.88 12.27
N GLN A 112 14.08 -4.72 11.94
CA GLN A 112 14.62 -3.49 11.33
C GLN A 112 14.57 -3.50 9.79
N ALA A 113 14.00 -4.56 9.20
CA ALA A 113 13.90 -4.73 7.76
C ALA A 113 12.67 -5.59 7.41
N VAL A 114 12.08 -5.34 6.24
CA VAL A 114 11.07 -6.23 5.67
C VAL A 114 11.77 -7.51 5.23
N ARG A 115 11.40 -8.65 5.83
CA ARG A 115 11.98 -9.95 5.53
C ARG A 115 10.92 -10.91 5.01
N ARG A 116 11.33 -11.82 4.13
CA ARG A 116 10.47 -12.95 3.74
C ARG A 116 10.18 -13.80 4.97
N ARG A 117 8.97 -14.33 5.07
CA ARG A 117 8.52 -15.20 6.17
C ARG A 117 9.29 -16.52 6.17
N PHE A 118 9.32 -17.18 5.01
CA PHE A 118 10.07 -18.41 4.81
C PHE A 118 11.16 -18.20 3.74
N ILE A 119 12.25 -18.95 3.87
CA ILE A 119 13.37 -19.03 2.94
C ILE A 119 13.65 -20.50 2.59
N ALA A 120 14.41 -20.74 1.52
CA ALA A 120 14.78 -22.11 1.15
C ALA A 120 15.61 -22.75 2.27
N GLY A 121 15.28 -24.01 2.60
CA GLY A 121 16.03 -24.86 3.52
C GLY A 121 17.21 -25.56 2.83
N GLU A 122 17.76 -26.56 3.53
CA GLU A 122 18.86 -27.38 3.00
C GLU A 122 18.34 -28.41 1.99
N GLU A 123 17.15 -28.96 2.22
CA GLU A 123 16.53 -29.92 1.31
C GLU A 123 15.83 -29.20 0.12
N PRO A 124 15.91 -29.75 -1.11
CA PRO A 124 15.20 -29.20 -2.27
C PRO A 124 13.69 -29.07 -2.02
N GLY A 125 13.19 -27.84 -2.16
CA GLY A 125 11.77 -27.53 -1.97
C GLY A 125 11.35 -27.30 -0.51
N GLU A 126 12.24 -27.53 0.46
CA GLU A 126 12.01 -27.20 1.86
C GLU A 126 11.96 -25.69 2.06
N LEU A 127 11.04 -25.26 2.91
CA LEU A 127 10.95 -23.88 3.36
C LEU A 127 11.09 -23.82 4.87
N VAL A 128 12.09 -23.10 5.35
CA VAL A 128 12.33 -22.86 6.77
C VAL A 128 11.98 -21.42 7.13
N PRO A 129 11.58 -21.15 8.39
CA PRO A 129 11.40 -19.78 8.87
C PRO A 129 12.65 -18.95 8.65
N ASN A 130 12.45 -17.71 8.22
CA ASN A 130 13.55 -16.77 8.14
C ASN A 130 13.93 -16.31 9.56
N PRO A 131 15.16 -16.56 10.05
CA PRO A 131 15.56 -16.18 11.40
C PRO A 131 15.51 -14.66 11.66
N GLN A 132 15.56 -13.86 10.59
CA GLN A 132 15.48 -12.40 10.65
C GLN A 132 14.05 -11.86 10.51
N TRP A 133 13.06 -12.72 10.26
CA TRP A 133 11.67 -12.28 10.17
C TRP A 133 11.11 -11.94 11.55
N ARG A 134 10.31 -10.87 11.60
CA ARG A 134 9.60 -10.44 12.79
C ARG A 134 8.18 -9.97 12.44
N PRO A 135 7.19 -10.12 13.34
CA PRO A 135 5.81 -9.72 13.07
C PRO A 135 5.61 -8.22 12.89
N TYR A 136 6.43 -7.39 13.54
CA TYR A 136 6.43 -5.93 13.42
C TYR A 136 7.69 -5.45 12.73
N GLU A 137 7.61 -4.28 12.09
CA GLU A 137 8.71 -3.68 11.36
C GLU A 137 8.87 -2.23 11.79
N SER A 138 10.06 -1.84 12.23
CA SER A 138 10.43 -0.46 12.49
C SER A 138 11.46 -0.01 11.44
N LEU A 139 10.95 0.63 10.39
CA LEU A 139 11.78 1.20 9.34
C LEU A 139 11.88 2.71 9.55
N GLY A 140 13.08 3.26 9.40
CA GLY A 140 13.25 4.70 9.25
C GLY A 140 12.43 5.23 8.07
N SER A 141 12.18 6.55 8.06
CA SER A 141 11.41 7.18 6.99
C SER A 141 12.02 6.85 5.63
N LYS A 142 11.19 6.74 4.59
CA LYS A 142 11.69 6.40 3.25
C LYS A 142 12.73 7.41 2.75
N ALA A 143 12.51 8.71 3.02
CA ALA A 143 13.47 9.76 2.70
C ALA A 143 14.81 9.54 3.42
N ALA A 144 14.80 9.29 4.73
CA ALA A 144 16.03 9.05 5.50
C ALA A 144 16.78 7.80 5.00
N ARG A 145 16.06 6.72 4.67
CA ARG A 145 16.68 5.50 4.12
C ARG A 145 17.34 5.75 2.76
N LYS A 146 16.68 6.50 1.88
CA LYS A 146 17.25 6.85 0.57
C LYS A 146 18.43 7.82 0.70
N LEU A 147 18.34 8.79 1.60
CA LEU A 147 19.44 9.72 1.85
C LEU A 147 20.68 8.96 2.35
N ALA A 148 20.50 8.02 3.27
CA ALA A 148 21.58 7.14 3.73
C ALA A 148 22.18 6.31 2.57
N ASP A 149 21.34 5.77 1.68
CA ASP A 149 21.81 5.05 0.48
C ASP A 149 22.58 5.96 -0.49
N GLU A 150 22.18 7.23 -0.62
CA GLU A 150 22.81 8.24 -1.49
C GLU A 150 24.17 8.72 -0.93
N THR A 151 24.27 8.91 0.39
CA THR A 151 25.47 9.45 1.05
C THR A 151 26.44 8.38 1.56
N GLY A 152 26.05 7.11 1.47
CA GLY A 152 26.82 5.98 2.04
C GLY A 152 26.79 5.93 3.57
N MET A 153 25.95 6.75 4.22
CA MET A 153 25.77 6.72 5.67
C MET A 153 24.98 5.47 6.11
N PRO A 154 25.21 4.96 7.33
CA PRO A 154 24.41 3.85 7.84
C PRO A 154 22.95 4.25 7.96
N ARG A 155 22.04 3.36 7.54
CA ARG A 155 20.60 3.56 7.72
C ARG A 155 20.27 3.60 9.19
N GLN A 156 19.73 4.73 9.65
CA GLN A 156 19.22 4.86 11.01
C GLN A 156 17.92 4.07 11.16
N THR A 157 17.87 3.17 12.13
CA THR A 157 16.66 2.47 12.54
C THR A 157 16.08 3.21 13.75
N PRO A 158 14.75 3.44 13.81
CA PRO A 158 14.15 4.08 14.96
C PRO A 158 14.40 3.22 16.21
N GLU A 159 14.79 3.87 17.31
CA GLU A 159 15.02 3.20 18.60
C GLU A 159 13.76 2.50 19.11
N HIS A 160 12.59 3.09 18.84
CA HIS A 160 11.29 2.54 19.24
C HIS A 160 10.39 2.30 18.04
N TYR A 161 9.64 1.20 18.10
CA TYR A 161 8.56 0.95 17.15
C TYR A 161 7.47 2.02 17.30
N LYS A 162 7.06 2.59 16.16
CA LYS A 162 5.99 3.60 16.11
C LYS A 162 4.85 3.11 15.25
N VAL A 163 3.76 2.68 15.89
CA VAL A 163 2.53 2.31 15.18
C VAL A 163 1.85 3.56 14.61
N THR A 164 1.22 3.43 13.44
CA THR A 164 0.29 4.46 12.95
C THR A 164 -1.12 4.19 13.45
N ALA A 165 -1.91 5.23 13.71
CA ALA A 165 -3.31 5.09 14.11
C ALA A 165 -4.12 4.22 13.09
N SER A 166 -3.81 4.35 11.80
CA SER A 166 -4.44 3.53 10.75
C SER A 166 -4.06 2.05 10.85
N SER A 167 -2.81 1.73 11.18
CA SER A 167 -2.35 0.35 11.34
C SER A 167 -3.00 -0.32 12.55
N LEU A 168 -3.09 0.40 13.67
CA LEU A 168 -3.74 -0.11 14.88
C LEU A 168 -5.26 -0.28 14.68
N LYS A 169 -5.91 0.69 14.01
CA LYS A 169 -7.33 0.56 13.64
C LYS A 169 -7.58 -0.61 12.68
N GLN A 170 -6.65 -0.88 11.77
CA GLN A 170 -6.72 -2.05 10.90
C GLN A 170 -6.59 -3.35 11.71
N ALA A 171 -5.66 -3.44 12.67
CA ALA A 171 -5.53 -4.58 13.56
C ALA A 171 -6.85 -4.85 14.31
N PHE A 172 -7.42 -3.82 14.94
CA PHE A 172 -8.72 -3.91 15.61
C PHE A 172 -9.84 -4.39 14.67
N THR A 173 -9.98 -3.75 13.50
CA THR A 173 -11.06 -4.07 12.55
C THR A 173 -10.98 -5.50 12.04
N ILE A 174 -9.77 -5.99 11.77
CA ILE A 174 -9.54 -7.36 11.29
C ILE A 174 -9.79 -8.37 12.41
N CYS A 175 -9.38 -8.07 13.65
CA CYS A 175 -9.68 -8.93 14.80
C CYS A 175 -11.18 -8.99 15.07
N CYS A 176 -11.92 -7.87 15.00
CA CYS A 176 -13.38 -7.90 15.01
C CYS A 176 -13.93 -8.85 13.94
N SER A 177 -13.48 -8.70 12.68
CA SER A 177 -13.92 -9.55 11.57
C SER A 177 -13.60 -11.03 11.78
N PHE A 178 -12.47 -11.35 12.41
CA PHE A 178 -12.05 -12.73 12.71
C PHE A 178 -12.94 -13.37 13.77
N TYR A 179 -13.20 -12.68 14.89
CA TYR A 179 -14.11 -13.21 15.91
C TYR A 179 -15.57 -13.20 15.46
N ASP A 180 -16.00 -12.23 14.64
CA ASP A 180 -17.32 -12.26 13.98
C ASP A 180 -17.46 -13.51 13.08
N PHE A 181 -16.36 -13.98 12.46
CA PHE A 181 -16.34 -15.24 11.72
C PHE A 181 -16.48 -16.45 12.66
N LEU A 182 -15.74 -16.50 13.76
CA LEU A 182 -15.83 -17.61 14.74
C LEU A 182 -17.23 -17.73 15.36
N VAL A 183 -17.87 -16.60 15.65
CA VAL A 183 -19.26 -16.57 16.15
C VAL A 183 -20.23 -17.09 15.08
N ARG A 184 -20.08 -16.66 13.82
CA ARG A 184 -20.91 -17.18 12.71
C ARG A 184 -20.75 -18.68 12.48
N GLN A 185 -19.59 -19.25 12.79
CA GLN A 185 -19.34 -20.69 12.73
C GLN A 185 -19.82 -21.45 13.98
N ASN A 186 -20.42 -20.77 14.95
CA ASN A 186 -20.79 -21.32 16.26
C ASN A 186 -19.59 -21.88 17.05
N THR A 187 -18.36 -21.43 16.74
CA THR A 187 -17.16 -21.78 17.51
C THR A 187 -17.12 -21.01 18.85
N LEU A 188 -17.59 -19.76 18.84
CA LEU A 188 -17.67 -18.88 20.01
C LEU A 188 -19.08 -18.27 20.12
N LEU A 189 -19.47 -17.89 21.33
CA LEU A 189 -20.75 -17.20 21.55
C LEU A 189 -20.63 -15.69 21.32
N ASP A 190 -19.50 -15.09 21.71
CA ASP A 190 -19.31 -13.64 21.72
C ASP A 190 -17.97 -13.22 21.09
N ASN A 191 -17.90 -11.95 20.69
CA ASN A 191 -16.71 -11.34 20.12
C ASN A 191 -16.02 -10.41 21.14
N PRO A 192 -14.82 -10.77 21.64
CA PRO A 192 -14.12 -9.98 22.66
C PRO A 192 -13.68 -8.60 22.16
N PHE A 193 -13.43 -8.44 20.85
CA PHE A 193 -13.08 -7.14 20.28
C PHE A 193 -14.29 -6.21 20.12
N ARG A 194 -15.49 -6.77 19.90
CA ARG A 194 -16.75 -6.01 19.85
C ARG A 194 -17.22 -5.58 21.24
N ALA A 195 -16.82 -6.30 22.29
CA ALA A 195 -17.11 -5.95 23.68
C ALA A 195 -16.35 -4.69 24.17
N ILE A 196 -15.39 -4.16 23.40
CA ILE A 196 -14.72 -2.90 23.71
C ILE A 196 -15.66 -1.73 23.38
N GLU A 197 -16.22 -1.09 24.41
CA GLU A 197 -17.23 -0.03 24.27
C GLU A 197 -16.69 1.25 23.62
N GLU A 198 -15.47 1.66 23.98
CA GLU A 198 -14.85 2.90 23.49
C GLU A 198 -13.56 2.60 22.71
N PRO A 199 -13.61 1.92 21.55
CA PRO A 199 -12.40 1.58 20.80
C PRO A 199 -11.65 2.83 20.33
N GLY A 200 -12.34 3.97 20.25
CA GLY A 200 -11.78 5.29 19.94
C GLY A 200 -10.62 5.72 20.87
N ARG A 201 -10.56 5.24 22.12
CA ARG A 201 -9.46 5.58 23.05
C ARG A 201 -8.11 5.01 22.62
N PHE A 202 -8.11 3.96 21.80
CA PHE A 202 -6.89 3.36 21.25
C PHE A 202 -6.38 4.10 20.01
N PHE A 203 -7.20 4.95 19.38
CA PHE A 203 -6.88 5.59 18.11
C PHE A 203 -6.73 7.10 18.28
N GLU A 204 -5.58 7.65 17.89
CA GLU A 204 -5.46 9.10 17.75
C GLU A 204 -6.49 9.61 16.73
N LYS A 205 -7.35 10.54 17.15
CA LYS A 205 -8.27 11.25 16.28
C LYS A 205 -7.50 12.34 15.53
N ARG A 206 -6.86 11.98 14.42
CA ARG A 206 -6.36 12.95 13.44
C ARG A 206 -7.30 12.99 12.25
N ALA A 207 -7.60 14.20 11.76
CA ALA A 207 -8.27 14.35 10.48
C ALA A 207 -7.45 13.65 9.39
N PRO A 208 -8.08 13.00 8.40
CA PRO A 208 -7.36 12.47 7.24
C PRO A 208 -6.61 13.61 6.56
N SER A 209 -5.28 13.65 6.69
CA SER A 209 -4.44 14.65 6.04
C SER A 209 -3.55 13.98 5.00
N ILE A 210 -3.49 14.60 3.82
CA ILE A 210 -2.47 14.32 2.79
C ILE A 210 -1.24 15.22 2.95
N GLU A 211 -1.14 16.00 4.02
CA GLU A 211 0.06 16.80 4.31
C GLU A 211 1.32 15.94 4.16
N GLY A 212 2.25 16.45 3.36
CA GLY A 212 3.49 15.76 3.06
C GLY A 212 3.36 14.54 2.14
N LYS A 213 2.26 14.38 1.38
CA LYS A 213 2.06 13.35 0.34
C LYS A 213 1.71 13.90 -1.05
N VAL A 214 2.03 15.17 -1.26
CA VAL A 214 1.82 15.92 -2.50
C VAL A 214 3.16 16.54 -2.91
N LEU A 215 3.46 16.52 -4.21
CA LEU A 215 4.61 17.23 -4.76
C LEU A 215 4.27 18.72 -4.89
N ASN A 216 5.20 19.60 -4.56
CA ASN A 216 5.04 21.02 -4.87
C ASN A 216 5.30 21.29 -6.37
N PRO A 217 4.94 22.48 -6.91
CA PRO A 217 5.07 22.77 -8.34
C PRO A 217 6.50 22.58 -8.87
N LEU A 218 7.51 22.99 -8.10
CA LEU A 218 8.91 22.80 -8.46
C LEU A 218 9.27 21.32 -8.61
N GLN A 219 8.91 20.48 -7.63
CA GLN A 219 9.18 19.05 -7.67
C GLN A 219 8.45 18.36 -8.81
N TRP A 220 7.21 18.76 -9.07
CA TRP A 220 6.45 18.23 -10.20
C TRP A 220 7.11 18.60 -11.53
N ALA A 221 7.53 19.85 -11.71
CA ALA A 221 8.28 20.30 -12.89
C ALA A 221 9.54 19.45 -13.11
N PHE A 222 10.36 19.26 -12.05
CA PHE A 222 11.52 18.37 -12.13
C PHE A 222 11.17 16.94 -12.52
N VAL A 223 10.08 16.38 -12.00
CA VAL A 223 9.64 15.02 -12.34
C VAL A 223 9.29 14.90 -13.82
N ILE A 224 8.44 15.80 -14.34
CA ILE A 224 7.98 15.71 -15.74
C ILE A 224 9.12 15.99 -16.71
N GLU A 225 9.90 17.05 -16.48
CA GLU A 225 11.06 17.38 -17.32
C GLU A 225 12.09 16.26 -17.30
N THR A 226 12.25 15.55 -16.17
CA THR A 226 13.17 14.40 -16.08
C THR A 226 12.65 13.24 -16.89
N ALA A 227 11.34 12.97 -16.84
CA ALA A 227 10.75 11.93 -17.66
C ALA A 227 10.91 12.23 -19.16
N GLU A 228 10.73 13.49 -19.57
CA GLU A 228 10.94 13.95 -20.95
C GLU A 228 12.41 13.86 -21.38
N TRP A 229 13.33 14.35 -20.56
CA TRP A 229 14.76 14.23 -20.81
C TRP A 229 15.18 12.76 -20.93
N MET A 230 14.72 11.88 -20.03
CA MET A 230 15.00 10.44 -20.11
C MET A 230 14.46 9.83 -21.41
N ALA A 231 13.27 10.23 -21.85
CA ALA A 231 12.68 9.78 -23.12
C ALA A 231 13.47 10.26 -24.34
N HIS A 232 14.02 11.48 -24.31
CA HIS A 232 14.90 11.96 -25.38
C HIS A 232 16.24 11.22 -25.44
N GLN A 233 16.77 10.77 -24.30
CA GLN A 233 18.04 10.03 -24.25
C GLN A 233 17.91 8.56 -24.67
N ASP A 234 16.82 7.89 -24.27
CA ASP A 234 16.53 6.48 -24.61
C ASP A 234 15.02 6.32 -24.81
N ALA A 235 14.57 6.59 -26.03
CA ALA A 235 13.15 6.58 -26.38
C ALA A 235 12.52 5.18 -26.23
N GLU A 236 13.25 4.12 -26.60
CA GLU A 236 12.77 2.74 -26.54
C GLU A 236 12.31 2.36 -25.12
N ARG A 237 13.08 2.81 -24.12
CA ARG A 237 12.79 2.55 -22.72
C ARG A 237 11.88 3.59 -22.08
N HIS A 238 12.15 4.87 -22.33
CA HIS A 238 11.68 5.95 -21.47
C HIS A 238 10.49 6.72 -22.02
N GLU A 239 10.09 6.55 -23.29
CA GLU A 239 8.75 6.97 -23.72
C GLU A 239 7.65 6.27 -22.90
N ARG A 240 7.89 5.01 -22.49
CA ARG A 240 7.00 4.32 -21.53
C ARG A 240 7.06 4.93 -20.13
N THR A 241 8.24 5.34 -19.66
CA THR A 241 8.37 6.00 -18.36
C THR A 241 7.58 7.29 -18.33
N LEU A 242 7.78 8.13 -19.35
CA LEU A 242 7.06 9.39 -19.53
C LEU A 242 5.55 9.16 -19.57
N PHE A 243 5.09 8.26 -20.45
CA PHE A 243 3.67 7.94 -20.58
C PHE A 243 3.04 7.48 -19.26
N VAL A 244 3.71 6.59 -18.52
CA VAL A 244 3.22 6.12 -17.21
C VAL A 244 3.12 7.27 -16.20
N VAL A 245 4.09 8.17 -16.15
CA VAL A 245 4.09 9.30 -15.21
C VAL A 245 2.95 10.28 -15.53
N VAL A 246 2.80 10.69 -16.80
CA VAL A 246 1.76 11.64 -17.21
C VAL A 246 0.36 11.05 -17.07
N VAL A 247 0.16 9.77 -17.44
CA VAL A 247 -1.16 9.11 -17.31
C VAL A 247 -1.59 8.99 -15.85
N LEU A 248 -0.68 8.58 -14.95
CA LEU A 248 -1.00 8.48 -13.52
C LEU A 248 -1.33 9.84 -12.90
N PHE A 249 -0.64 10.89 -13.35
CA PHE A 249 -0.90 12.26 -12.92
C PHE A 249 -2.23 12.75 -13.48
N SER A 250 -2.33 12.93 -14.80
CA SER A 250 -3.45 13.60 -15.48
C SER A 250 -4.81 12.92 -15.35
N LEU A 251 -4.84 11.61 -15.10
CA LEU A 251 -6.09 10.84 -15.00
C LEU A 251 -6.39 10.36 -13.57
N TYR A 252 -5.60 10.82 -12.60
CA TYR A 252 -5.72 10.45 -11.20
C TYR A 252 -5.75 8.93 -10.95
N LEU A 253 -5.15 8.10 -11.80
CA LEU A 253 -5.40 6.64 -11.74
C LEU A 253 -4.77 6.00 -10.49
N ARG A 254 -5.44 4.96 -9.98
CA ARG A 254 -4.76 3.95 -9.14
C ARG A 254 -3.87 3.11 -10.03
N ILE A 255 -2.78 2.57 -9.48
CA ILE A 255 -1.87 1.74 -10.29
C ILE A 255 -2.58 0.53 -10.91
N SER A 256 -3.49 -0.12 -10.17
CA SER A 256 -4.26 -1.25 -10.68
C SER A 256 -5.19 -0.90 -11.86
N GLU A 257 -5.54 0.38 -12.01
CA GLU A 257 -6.36 0.91 -13.12
C GLU A 257 -5.52 1.14 -14.40
N LEU A 258 -4.20 1.05 -14.27
CA LEU A 258 -3.22 1.16 -15.36
C LEU A 258 -2.48 -0.17 -15.62
N ALA A 259 -2.18 -0.94 -14.57
CA ALA A 259 -1.56 -2.27 -14.66
C ALA A 259 -2.54 -3.36 -15.13
N GLY A 260 -3.81 -3.24 -14.76
CA GLY A 260 -4.78 -4.31 -14.85
C GLY A 260 -4.79 -5.22 -13.62
N ARG A 261 -5.60 -6.27 -13.72
CA ARG A 261 -5.86 -7.33 -12.74
C ARG A 261 -5.96 -8.66 -13.48
N PRO A 262 -5.84 -9.81 -12.79
CA PRO A 262 -5.91 -11.12 -13.46
C PRO A 262 -7.17 -11.31 -14.33
N ASP A 263 -8.29 -10.73 -13.93
CA ASP A 263 -9.60 -10.77 -14.59
C ASP A 263 -9.85 -9.64 -15.59
N TRP A 264 -8.98 -8.62 -15.65
CA TRP A 264 -9.19 -7.44 -16.50
C TRP A 264 -7.89 -6.74 -16.86
N HIS A 265 -7.62 -6.54 -18.15
CA HIS A 265 -6.42 -5.87 -18.63
C HIS A 265 -6.79 -4.64 -19.47
N PRO A 266 -6.17 -3.47 -19.21
CA PRO A 266 -6.46 -2.28 -19.99
C PRO A 266 -5.81 -2.36 -21.39
N THR A 267 -6.56 -1.93 -22.39
CA THR A 267 -6.12 -1.81 -23.79
C THR A 267 -6.24 -0.36 -24.27
N MET A 268 -5.75 -0.09 -25.46
CA MET A 268 -5.82 1.23 -26.09
C MET A 268 -7.26 1.70 -26.33
N GLN A 269 -8.24 0.78 -26.43
CA GLN A 269 -9.67 1.10 -26.45
C GLN A 269 -10.17 1.84 -25.19
N ALA A 270 -9.37 1.88 -24.12
CA ALA A 270 -9.69 2.68 -22.94
C ALA A 270 -9.75 4.18 -23.28
N PHE A 271 -8.99 4.63 -24.27
CA PHE A 271 -9.09 5.99 -24.80
C PHE A 271 -10.15 6.04 -25.89
N GLN A 272 -11.22 6.79 -25.64
CA GLN A 272 -12.39 6.86 -26.52
C GLN A 272 -12.72 8.30 -26.82
N GLN A 273 -13.04 8.58 -28.08
CA GLN A 273 -13.58 9.87 -28.48
C GLN A 273 -15.11 9.77 -28.55
N ASP A 274 -15.83 10.74 -28.01
CA ASP A 274 -17.28 10.84 -28.17
C ASP A 274 -17.66 11.55 -29.48
N GLU A 275 -18.96 11.60 -29.78
CA GLU A 275 -19.52 12.25 -30.97
C GLU A 275 -19.20 13.75 -31.03
N GLY A 276 -19.00 14.39 -29.87
CA GLY A 276 -18.60 15.80 -29.76
C GLY A 276 -17.11 16.04 -29.94
N GLY A 277 -16.32 14.98 -30.17
CA GLY A 277 -14.87 15.05 -30.35
C GLY A 277 -14.07 15.09 -29.05
N ALA A 278 -14.73 15.03 -27.88
CA ALA A 278 -14.05 15.02 -26.59
C ALA A 278 -13.48 13.62 -26.27
N TRP A 279 -12.30 13.59 -25.67
CA TRP A 279 -11.60 12.36 -25.34
C TRP A 279 -11.84 11.96 -23.89
N TRP A 280 -12.03 10.65 -23.70
CA TRP A 280 -12.31 10.02 -22.42
C TRP A 280 -11.38 8.84 -22.19
N TYR A 281 -10.98 8.64 -20.94
CA TYR A 281 -10.32 7.42 -20.49
C TYR A 281 -11.31 6.59 -19.67
N VAL A 282 -11.60 5.39 -20.13
CA VAL A 282 -12.51 4.44 -19.50
C VAL A 282 -11.69 3.45 -18.67
N THR A 283 -11.98 3.39 -17.37
CA THR A 283 -11.26 2.50 -16.46
C THR A 283 -12.20 1.72 -15.56
N VAL A 284 -11.79 0.50 -15.24
CA VAL A 284 -12.52 -0.37 -14.30
C VAL A 284 -11.80 -0.34 -12.96
N GLY A 285 -12.46 0.23 -11.95
CA GLY A 285 -11.96 0.35 -10.58
C GLY A 285 -12.34 -0.83 -9.68
N LYS A 286 -12.07 -0.67 -8.38
CA LYS A 286 -12.38 -1.68 -7.35
C LYS A 286 -13.86 -2.08 -7.39
N GLY A 287 -14.13 -3.38 -7.36
CA GLY A 287 -15.50 -3.94 -7.43
C GLY A 287 -16.10 -3.96 -8.83
N GLY A 288 -15.27 -3.89 -9.88
CA GLY A 288 -15.73 -3.98 -11.27
C GLY A 288 -16.43 -2.73 -11.78
N LYS A 289 -16.36 -1.61 -11.04
CA LYS A 289 -17.06 -0.38 -11.38
C LYS A 289 -16.30 0.40 -12.43
N GLU A 290 -16.91 0.56 -13.59
CA GLU A 290 -16.41 1.44 -14.65
C GLU A 290 -16.57 2.91 -14.26
N ARG A 291 -15.61 3.74 -14.68
CA ARG A 291 -15.75 5.20 -14.73
C ARG A 291 -15.04 5.79 -15.94
N ARG A 292 -15.55 6.92 -16.41
CA ARG A 292 -14.99 7.72 -17.50
C ARG A 292 -14.33 8.97 -16.94
N ILE A 293 -13.12 9.27 -17.39
CA ILE A 293 -12.32 10.42 -16.94
C ILE A 293 -12.01 11.27 -18.17
N SER A 294 -12.23 12.58 -18.08
CA SER A 294 -11.93 13.50 -19.19
C SER A 294 -10.43 13.51 -19.51
N VAL A 295 -10.07 13.44 -20.78
CA VAL A 295 -8.68 13.47 -21.26
C VAL A 295 -8.39 14.85 -21.86
N GLY A 296 -7.46 15.58 -21.25
CA GLY A 296 -7.01 16.88 -21.74
C GLY A 296 -6.15 16.77 -23.02
N SER A 297 -6.08 17.86 -23.79
CA SER A 297 -5.31 17.95 -25.03
C SER A 297 -3.81 17.68 -24.84
N GLU A 298 -3.23 18.15 -23.73
CA GLU A 298 -1.83 17.88 -23.39
C GLU A 298 -1.55 16.38 -23.25
N LEU A 299 -2.43 15.64 -22.56
CA LEU A 299 -2.29 14.19 -22.41
C LEU A 299 -2.38 13.46 -23.76
N LEU A 300 -3.21 13.95 -24.69
CA LEU A 300 -3.26 13.39 -26.05
C LEU A 300 -1.92 13.57 -26.79
N GLY A 301 -1.18 14.65 -26.54
CA GLY A 301 0.17 14.83 -27.06
C GLY A 301 1.12 13.71 -26.61
N TYR A 302 1.12 13.40 -25.31
CA TYR A 302 1.92 12.31 -24.76
C TYR A 302 1.43 10.92 -25.19
N LEU A 303 0.13 10.72 -25.35
CA LEU A 303 -0.45 9.49 -25.90
C LEU A 303 0.08 9.22 -27.31
N LYS A 304 0.07 10.24 -28.18
CA LYS A 304 0.61 10.15 -29.54
C LYS A 304 2.08 9.76 -29.53
N ARG A 305 2.90 10.43 -28.71
CA ARG A 305 4.33 10.11 -28.54
C ARG A 305 4.55 8.64 -28.18
N TYR A 306 3.86 8.16 -27.14
CA TYR A 306 3.99 6.78 -26.69
C TYR A 306 3.58 5.76 -27.74
N ARG A 307 2.45 6.00 -28.43
CA ARG A 307 1.94 5.11 -29.48
C ARG A 307 2.90 5.03 -30.66
N MET A 308 3.39 6.18 -31.13
CA MET A 308 4.37 6.25 -32.22
C MET A 308 5.69 5.57 -31.82
N SER A 309 6.14 5.69 -30.56
CA SER A 309 7.30 4.95 -30.04
C SER A 309 7.12 3.42 -30.04
N ARG A 310 5.90 2.94 -30.27
CA ARG A 310 5.54 1.52 -30.35
C ARG A 310 5.07 1.11 -31.75
N ASN A 311 5.34 1.94 -32.76
CA ASN A 311 4.91 1.75 -34.15
C ASN A 311 3.38 1.59 -34.29
N LEU A 312 2.61 2.27 -33.45
CA LEU A 312 1.14 2.35 -33.53
C LEU A 312 0.72 3.69 -34.15
N THR A 313 -0.53 3.75 -34.61
CA THR A 313 -1.14 5.02 -35.08
C THR A 313 -1.14 6.06 -33.96
N PRO A 314 -1.04 7.38 -34.24
CA PRO A 314 -0.95 8.39 -33.19
C PRO A 314 -2.14 8.42 -32.22
N LEU A 315 -3.34 8.15 -32.71
CA LEU A 315 -4.56 8.03 -31.90
C LEU A 315 -5.14 6.62 -32.01
N PRO A 316 -5.74 6.10 -30.93
CA PRO A 316 -6.35 4.78 -30.93
C PRO A 316 -7.62 4.73 -31.77
N GLN A 317 -7.85 3.58 -32.39
CA GLN A 317 -9.08 3.33 -33.15
C GLN A 317 -10.13 2.64 -32.27
N PRO A 318 -11.43 2.82 -32.55
CA PRO A 318 -12.48 2.05 -31.90
C PRO A 318 -12.24 0.54 -32.03
N GLY A 319 -12.32 -0.20 -30.92
CA GLY A 319 -12.09 -1.66 -30.90
C GLY A 319 -10.62 -2.09 -30.88
N GLU A 320 -9.66 -1.16 -30.75
CA GLU A 320 -8.24 -1.49 -30.69
C GLU A 320 -7.87 -2.26 -29.39
N ASN A 321 -7.62 -3.56 -29.54
CA ASN A 321 -7.27 -4.46 -28.43
C ASN A 321 -5.77 -4.48 -28.07
N VAL A 322 -4.98 -3.53 -28.59
CA VAL A 322 -3.56 -3.40 -28.24
C VAL A 322 -3.45 -3.12 -26.74
N PRO A 323 -2.61 -3.85 -25.97
CA PRO A 323 -2.43 -3.58 -24.54
C PRO A 323 -2.01 -2.13 -24.28
N LEU A 324 -2.59 -1.52 -23.24
CA LEU A 324 -2.36 -0.11 -22.93
C LEU A 324 -0.89 0.18 -22.63
N LEU A 325 -0.19 -0.76 -21.99
CA LEU A 325 1.24 -0.68 -21.72
C LEU A 325 1.94 -1.92 -22.26
N LEU A 326 3.05 -1.70 -22.97
CA LEU A 326 3.93 -2.74 -23.50
C LEU A 326 5.22 -2.86 -22.67
N LYS A 327 5.71 -4.09 -22.52
CA LYS A 327 7.06 -4.41 -22.04
C LYS A 327 8.10 -3.98 -23.08
N LEU A 328 9.38 -4.00 -22.69
CA LEU A 328 10.45 -3.63 -23.63
C LEU A 328 10.58 -4.66 -24.76
N ASP A 329 10.32 -5.93 -24.45
CA ASP A 329 10.25 -7.03 -25.42
C ASP A 329 8.92 -7.07 -26.22
N GLY A 330 8.12 -6.01 -26.17
CA GLY A 330 6.84 -5.91 -26.88
C GLY A 330 5.66 -6.65 -26.26
N ARG A 331 5.87 -7.50 -25.25
CA ARG A 331 4.76 -8.22 -24.60
C ARG A 331 3.80 -7.27 -23.88
N GLY A 332 2.51 -7.59 -23.92
CA GLY A 332 1.47 -6.81 -23.27
C GLY A 332 1.54 -6.80 -21.74
N GLY A 333 1.13 -5.68 -21.17
CA GLY A 333 0.85 -5.51 -19.75
C GLY A 333 2.08 -5.25 -18.88
N LEU A 334 1.87 -4.52 -17.78
CA LEU A 334 2.83 -4.36 -16.70
C LEU A 334 2.17 -4.67 -15.36
N THR A 335 2.88 -5.35 -14.49
CA THR A 335 2.43 -5.57 -13.11
C THR A 335 2.49 -4.27 -12.30
N ASP A 336 1.66 -4.19 -11.25
CA ASP A 336 1.72 -3.11 -10.23
C ASP A 336 3.15 -2.80 -9.78
N ARG A 337 3.94 -3.85 -9.54
CA ARG A 337 5.33 -3.72 -9.08
C ARG A 337 6.22 -3.09 -10.15
N GLN A 338 6.05 -3.47 -11.41
CA GLN A 338 6.82 -2.90 -12.51
C GLN A 338 6.50 -1.40 -12.70
N ILE A 339 5.23 -1.02 -12.67
CA ILE A 339 4.82 0.39 -12.76
C ILE A 339 5.39 1.20 -11.59
N ARG A 340 5.30 0.68 -10.35
CA ARG A 340 5.90 1.32 -9.17
C ARG A 340 7.39 1.54 -9.32
N ASN A 341 8.11 0.54 -9.85
CA ASN A 341 9.55 0.65 -10.09
C ASN A 341 9.89 1.68 -11.18
N ILE A 342 9.09 1.76 -12.25
CA ILE A 342 9.29 2.75 -13.33
C ILE A 342 9.18 4.16 -12.77
N VAL A 343 8.09 4.46 -12.06
CA VAL A 343 7.88 5.79 -11.47
C VAL A 343 8.92 6.09 -10.39
N GLN A 344 9.28 5.11 -9.56
CA GLN A 344 10.32 5.33 -8.55
C GLN A 344 11.67 5.68 -9.19
N LYS A 345 12.06 5.01 -10.27
CA LYS A 345 13.30 5.34 -11.00
C LYS A 345 13.24 6.76 -11.57
N CYS A 346 12.10 7.19 -12.08
CA CYS A 346 11.90 8.57 -12.54
C CYS A 346 12.08 9.58 -11.41
N PHE A 347 11.48 9.33 -10.24
CA PHE A 347 11.67 10.18 -9.05
C PHE A 347 13.11 10.21 -8.59
N ASP A 348 13.80 9.08 -8.61
CA ASP A 348 15.21 8.98 -8.21
C ASP A 348 16.12 9.76 -9.16
N SER A 349 15.84 9.70 -10.47
CA SER A 349 16.53 10.54 -11.46
C SER A 349 16.23 12.03 -11.26
N ALA A 350 14.98 12.38 -10.94
CA ALA A 350 14.60 13.78 -10.69
C ALA A 350 15.28 14.33 -9.44
N VAL A 351 15.38 13.54 -8.36
CA VAL A 351 16.17 13.88 -7.17
C VAL A 351 17.63 14.14 -7.53
N LYS A 352 18.26 13.29 -8.34
CA LYS A 352 19.64 13.50 -8.80
C LYS A 352 19.81 14.78 -9.60
N ARG A 353 18.85 15.12 -10.47
CA ARG A 353 18.86 16.39 -11.21
C ARG A 353 18.72 17.60 -10.30
N MET A 354 17.80 17.55 -9.32
CA MET A 354 17.67 18.61 -8.31
C MET A 354 18.96 18.81 -7.53
N GLN A 355 19.64 17.73 -7.16
CA GLN A 355 20.95 17.76 -6.48
C GLN A 355 22.03 18.39 -7.38
N ALA A 356 22.08 18.01 -8.66
CA ALA A 356 23.03 18.56 -9.62
C ALA A 356 22.82 20.07 -9.86
N GLU A 357 21.59 20.56 -9.76
CA GLU A 357 21.26 21.99 -9.79
C GLU A 357 21.45 22.72 -8.44
N GLY A 358 22.00 22.05 -7.42
CA GLY A 358 22.28 22.65 -6.12
C GLY A 358 21.05 22.98 -5.28
N ARG A 359 19.90 22.35 -5.53
CA ARG A 359 18.68 22.53 -4.70
C ARG A 359 18.90 22.06 -3.27
N GLY A 360 18.24 22.73 -2.31
CA GLY A 360 18.41 22.43 -0.90
C GLY A 360 17.70 21.14 -0.46
N GLU A 361 18.16 20.51 0.64
CA GLU A 361 17.58 19.26 1.14
C GLU A 361 16.09 19.38 1.49
N ARG A 362 15.63 20.55 1.95
CA ARG A 362 14.20 20.81 2.21
C ARG A 362 13.34 20.67 0.95
N GLU A 363 13.87 21.05 -0.20
CA GLU A 363 13.17 20.97 -1.50
C GLU A 363 13.23 19.56 -2.09
N ILE A 364 14.18 18.73 -1.68
CA ILE A 364 14.37 17.38 -2.24
C ILE A 364 13.68 16.31 -1.39
N SER A 365 13.63 16.51 -0.07
CA SER A 365 13.28 15.45 0.89
C SER A 365 11.90 14.82 0.66
N SER A 366 10.89 15.63 0.31
CA SER A 366 9.54 15.09 0.05
C SER A 366 9.49 14.28 -1.25
N LEU A 367 10.16 14.73 -2.33
CA LEU A 367 10.29 13.93 -3.56
C LEU A 367 11.03 12.61 -3.31
N ARG A 368 12.05 12.62 -2.43
CA ARG A 368 12.75 11.40 -2.02
C ARG A 368 11.82 10.40 -1.31
N ALA A 369 10.89 10.89 -0.48
CA ALA A 369 9.85 10.07 0.15
C ALA A 369 8.75 9.63 -0.84
N ALA A 370 8.57 10.34 -1.96
CA ALA A 370 7.43 10.18 -2.83
C ALA A 370 7.29 8.76 -3.37
N SER A 371 6.04 8.33 -3.51
CA SER A 371 5.68 7.06 -4.15
C SER A 371 4.72 7.33 -5.29
N THR A 372 4.49 6.35 -6.15
CA THR A 372 3.45 6.41 -7.20
C THR A 372 2.12 7.01 -6.77
N TYR A 373 1.70 6.77 -5.52
CA TYR A 373 0.44 7.28 -5.00
C TYR A 373 0.40 8.81 -4.87
N TRP A 374 1.57 9.46 -4.78
CA TRP A 374 1.69 10.91 -4.73
C TRP A 374 1.28 11.56 -6.05
N LEU A 375 1.46 10.92 -7.21
CA LEU A 375 1.06 11.51 -8.50
C LEU A 375 -0.45 11.80 -8.53
N ARG A 376 -1.25 10.79 -8.16
CA ARG A 376 -2.70 10.92 -8.03
C ARG A 376 -3.09 12.03 -7.06
N HIS A 377 -2.47 12.07 -5.88
CA HIS A 377 -2.76 13.10 -4.89
C HIS A 377 -2.33 14.50 -5.33
N THR A 378 -1.17 14.61 -5.99
CA THR A 378 -0.65 15.88 -6.47
C THR A 378 -1.59 16.47 -7.52
N SER A 379 -1.96 15.70 -8.54
CA SER A 379 -2.90 16.16 -9.56
C SER A 379 -4.25 16.52 -8.96
N ALA A 380 -4.81 15.68 -8.09
CA ALA A 380 -6.10 15.97 -7.45
C ALA A 380 -6.06 17.23 -6.55
N SER A 381 -4.96 17.46 -5.84
CA SER A 381 -4.75 18.67 -5.04
C SER A 381 -4.61 19.93 -5.89
N TYR A 382 -3.97 19.84 -7.07
CA TYR A 382 -3.83 20.99 -7.98
C TYR A 382 -5.17 21.34 -8.64
N ASP A 383 -6.00 20.33 -8.93
CA ASP A 383 -7.28 20.53 -9.61
C ASP A 383 -8.45 20.85 -8.67
N ALA A 384 -8.38 20.47 -7.40
CA ALA A 384 -9.45 20.71 -6.43
C ALA A 384 -9.91 22.18 -6.35
N PRO A 385 -9.02 23.19 -6.32
CA PRO A 385 -9.43 24.59 -6.34
C PRO A 385 -10.10 25.04 -7.64
N LEU A 386 -9.86 24.33 -8.75
CA LEU A 386 -10.27 24.73 -10.10
C LEU A 386 -11.52 23.99 -10.61
N ARG A 387 -11.98 22.95 -9.90
CA ARG A 387 -13.05 22.07 -10.37
C ARG A 387 -14.16 21.90 -9.32
N PRO A 388 -15.43 21.74 -9.76
CA PRO A 388 -16.50 21.37 -8.86
C PRO A 388 -16.22 20.05 -8.14
N LEU A 389 -16.48 20.01 -6.83
CA LEU A 389 -16.25 18.86 -5.95
C LEU A 389 -16.81 17.55 -6.53
N ARG A 390 -18.04 17.60 -7.07
CA ARG A 390 -18.71 16.42 -7.62
C ARG A 390 -17.99 15.87 -8.86
N SER A 391 -17.55 16.75 -9.76
CA SER A 391 -16.82 16.34 -10.97
C SER A 391 -15.50 15.67 -10.61
N LEU A 392 -14.71 16.30 -9.72
CA LEU A 392 -13.45 15.72 -9.26
C LEU A 392 -13.66 14.39 -8.50
N GLN A 393 -14.72 14.29 -7.69
CA GLN A 393 -15.08 13.05 -7.00
C GLN A 393 -15.38 11.89 -7.97
N VAL A 394 -16.11 12.17 -9.05
CA VAL A 394 -16.42 11.17 -10.09
C VAL A 394 -15.15 10.71 -10.80
N ASP A 395 -14.30 11.65 -11.24
CA ASP A 395 -13.03 11.33 -11.91
C ASP A 395 -12.08 10.51 -11.01
N LEU A 396 -12.03 10.85 -9.72
CA LEU A 396 -11.30 10.10 -8.71
C LEU A 396 -11.92 8.72 -8.43
N GLY A 397 -13.19 8.50 -8.72
CA GLY A 397 -13.91 7.28 -8.35
C GLY A 397 -14.02 7.11 -6.84
N HIS A 398 -14.27 8.18 -6.10
CA HIS A 398 -14.58 8.12 -4.67
C HIS A 398 -16.06 7.81 -4.47
N ALA A 399 -16.37 6.86 -3.58
CA ALA A 399 -17.76 6.46 -3.33
C ALA A 399 -18.57 7.55 -2.61
N LYS A 400 -17.92 8.31 -1.72
CA LYS A 400 -18.54 9.41 -0.95
C LYS A 400 -17.87 10.73 -1.31
N ALA A 401 -18.67 11.77 -1.51
CA ALA A 401 -18.18 13.13 -1.74
C ALA A 401 -17.33 13.66 -0.58
N SER A 402 -17.69 13.30 0.65
CA SER A 402 -16.92 13.65 1.86
C SER A 402 -15.47 13.19 1.75
N THR A 403 -15.18 12.02 1.16
CA THR A 403 -13.79 11.57 0.98
C THR A 403 -12.97 12.53 0.11
N THR A 404 -13.56 13.10 -0.94
CA THR A 404 -12.87 14.09 -1.78
C THR A 404 -12.73 15.43 -1.04
N HIS A 405 -13.80 15.87 -0.39
CA HIS A 405 -13.82 17.10 0.40
C HIS A 405 -12.77 17.08 1.51
N ASP A 406 -12.79 16.03 2.33
CA ASP A 406 -11.94 15.89 3.50
C ASP A 406 -10.45 15.85 3.16
N ILE A 407 -10.13 15.26 2.00
CA ILE A 407 -8.75 15.06 1.57
C ILE A 407 -8.18 16.29 0.85
N TYR A 408 -8.96 16.95 -0.02
CA TYR A 408 -8.42 17.95 -0.95
C TYR A 408 -8.92 19.38 -0.74
N TYR A 409 -10.05 19.57 -0.06
CA TYR A 409 -10.65 20.90 0.12
C TYR A 409 -10.38 21.47 1.51
N HIS A 410 -10.31 20.63 2.56
CA HIS A 410 -9.92 21.10 3.91
C HIS A 410 -8.46 21.56 4.00
N SER A 411 -7.56 21.06 3.14
CA SER A 411 -6.18 21.56 3.05
C SER A 411 -6.06 22.92 2.37
N VAL A 412 -7.16 23.43 1.78
CA VAL A 412 -7.25 24.71 1.08
C VAL A 412 -8.05 25.74 1.90
N GLU A 413 -8.48 25.40 3.12
CA GLU A 413 -8.83 26.46 4.07
C GLU A 413 -7.62 27.39 4.15
N PRO A 414 -7.80 28.70 3.86
CA PRO A 414 -6.68 29.63 3.84
C PRO A 414 -5.96 29.43 5.16
N GLU A 415 -4.63 29.29 5.08
CA GLU A 415 -3.74 29.29 6.23
C GLU A 415 -4.43 30.12 7.30
N ARG A 416 -4.78 29.52 8.45
CA ARG A 416 -4.89 30.33 9.65
C ARG A 416 -3.56 31.04 9.69
N THR A 417 -3.53 32.29 9.19
CA THR A 417 -2.32 33.07 9.08
C THR A 417 -1.71 32.93 10.45
N PRO A 418 -0.48 32.41 10.59
CA PRO A 418 0.12 32.32 11.90
C PRO A 418 0.18 33.75 12.41
N THR A 419 -0.81 34.16 13.21
CA THR A 419 -0.90 35.50 13.79
C THR A 419 0.07 35.57 14.96
N GLY A 420 1.24 34.91 14.83
CA GLY A 420 2.41 35.02 15.67
C GLY A 420 2.96 36.43 15.59
N ARG A 421 2.10 37.43 15.82
CA ARG A 421 2.46 38.71 16.41
C ARG A 421 3.46 38.37 17.50
N PRO A 422 4.69 38.90 17.44
CA PRO A 422 5.72 38.58 18.40
C PRO A 422 5.17 38.85 19.79
N ARG A 423 4.83 37.79 20.53
CA ARG A 423 4.50 37.89 21.95
C ARG A 423 5.82 38.20 22.62
N ARG A 424 6.02 39.42 23.12
CA ARG A 424 7.22 39.78 23.88
C ARG A 424 7.35 38.80 25.04
N LEU A 425 8.32 37.88 24.95
CA LEU A 425 8.59 36.86 25.95
C LEU A 425 9.25 37.43 27.22
N LYS A 426 9.78 38.65 27.14
CA LYS A 426 10.22 39.43 28.30
C LYS A 426 9.63 40.84 28.21
N ARG A 427 8.87 41.23 29.22
CA ARG A 427 8.56 42.65 29.49
C ARG A 427 9.80 43.23 30.17
N ARG A 428 10.30 44.37 29.67
CA ARG A 428 11.26 45.19 30.42
C ARG A 428 10.52 45.87 31.55
#